data_AF-A0A3A6UHG0-F1
#
_entry.id   AF-A0A3A6UHG0-F1
#
_cell.length_a   1.000
_cell.length_b   1.000
_cell.length_c   1.000
_cell.angle_alpha   90.00
_cell.angle_beta   90.00
_cell.angle_gamma   90.00
#
_symmetry.space_group_name_H-M   'P 1'
#
loop_
_entity.id
_entity.type
_entity.pdbx_description
1 polymer ?
#
loop_
_entity_poly.entity_id
_entity_poly.type
_entity_poly.pdbx_seq_one_letter_code
_entity_poly.pdbx_strand_id
1 'polypeptide(L)'
;MILRLMLTLCCIVFPCKLLMAKQIMDNAIMIVKNCYDKSTDLSKTFVPCINEEIEKLPDSKNFQIRMKLKSAEKDNNEKISILMVDKTGYMYYCIVTTGKTLIINACAGEQGKPLTEGQMLSIDLPE
;
A
#
# COMPACT_ATOMS: atom_id res chain seq x y z
N MET A 1 -19.88 -22.41 32.25
CA MET A 1 -19.49 -20.97 32.29
C MET A 1 -18.22 -20.66 31.51
N ILE A 2 -17.18 -21.51 31.55
CA ILE A 2 -15.89 -21.28 30.84
C ILE A 2 -16.07 -21.20 29.31
N LEU A 3 -16.94 -22.02 28.72
CA LEU A 3 -17.19 -22.03 27.27
C LEU A 3 -17.80 -20.72 26.73
N ARG A 4 -18.64 -20.05 27.54
CA ARG A 4 -19.22 -18.75 27.18
C ARG A 4 -18.19 -17.61 27.24
N LEU A 5 -17.21 -17.71 28.14
CA LEU A 5 -16.11 -16.74 28.27
C LEU A 5 -15.10 -16.83 27.12
N MET A 6 -14.82 -18.05 26.65
CA MET A 6 -13.92 -18.28 25.51
C MET A 6 -14.48 -17.74 24.18
N LEU A 7 -15.81 -17.80 24.00
CA LEU A 7 -16.49 -17.29 22.80
C LEU A 7 -16.46 -15.76 22.72
N THR A 8 -16.63 -15.06 23.85
CA THR A 8 -16.49 -13.59 23.89
C THR A 8 -15.06 -13.14 23.66
N LEU A 9 -14.05 -13.88 24.13
CA LEU A 9 -12.64 -13.54 23.86
C LEU A 9 -12.29 -13.69 22.38
N CYS A 10 -12.76 -14.73 21.70
CA CYS A 10 -12.44 -14.98 20.30
C CYS A 10 -12.97 -13.89 19.35
N CYS A 11 -14.14 -13.30 19.65
CA CYS A 11 -14.73 -12.23 18.84
C CYS A 11 -13.98 -10.88 18.95
N ILE A 12 -13.20 -10.64 20.00
CA ILE A 12 -12.49 -9.37 20.20
C ILE A 12 -11.15 -9.36 19.45
N VAL A 13 -10.48 -10.52 19.29
CA VAL A 13 -9.14 -10.58 18.70
C VAL A 13 -9.15 -10.50 17.17
N PHE A 14 -10.23 -10.96 16.51
CA PHE A 14 -10.34 -10.96 15.06
C PHE A 14 -10.39 -9.56 14.39
N PRO A 15 -11.18 -8.58 14.87
CA PRO A 15 -11.23 -7.25 14.25
C PRO A 15 -9.91 -6.48 14.37
N CYS A 16 -9.07 -6.78 15.37
CA CYS A 16 -7.79 -6.09 15.57
C CYS A 16 -6.80 -6.33 14.42
N LYS A 17 -6.78 -7.52 13.81
CA LYS A 17 -5.82 -7.83 12.74
C LYS A 17 -6.08 -7.03 11.47
N LEU A 18 -7.35 -6.86 11.11
CA LEU A 18 -7.75 -6.05 9.95
C LEU A 18 -7.47 -4.57 10.16
N LEU A 19 -7.72 -4.06 11.37
CA LEU A 19 -7.44 -2.66 11.71
C LEU A 19 -5.94 -2.34 11.60
N MET A 20 -5.07 -3.24 12.08
CA MET A 20 -3.62 -3.07 11.96
C MET A 20 -3.13 -3.15 10.52
N ALA A 21 -3.64 -4.09 9.71
CA ALA A 21 -3.30 -4.18 8.29
C ALA A 21 -3.67 -2.90 7.53
N LYS A 22 -4.89 -2.37 7.77
CA LYS A 22 -5.31 -1.09 7.19
C LYS A 22 -4.37 0.05 7.56
N GLN A 23 -3.98 0.15 8.83
CA GLN A 23 -3.09 1.23 9.30
C GLN A 23 -1.70 1.17 8.65
N ILE A 24 -1.13 -0.02 8.47
CA ILE A 24 0.15 -0.18 7.76
C ILE A 24 0.02 0.28 6.30
N MET A 25 -1.08 -0.09 5.62
CA MET A 25 -1.33 0.32 4.24
C MET A 25 -1.58 1.82 4.11
N ASP A 26 -2.26 2.44 5.09
CA ASP A 26 -2.44 3.90 5.16
C ASP A 26 -1.09 4.64 5.33
N ASN A 27 -0.17 4.07 6.10
CA ASN A 27 1.18 4.63 6.21
C ASN A 27 1.98 4.45 4.91
N ALA A 28 1.86 3.28 4.27
CA ALA A 28 2.54 2.99 3.01
C ALA A 28 2.07 3.93 1.88
N ILE A 29 0.77 4.20 1.75
CA ILE A 29 0.28 5.17 0.73
C ILE A 29 0.78 6.59 1.01
N MET A 30 0.92 6.98 2.28
CA MET A 30 1.49 8.28 2.65
C MET A 30 2.98 8.36 2.29
N ILE A 31 3.74 7.29 2.43
CA ILE A 31 5.13 7.22 1.95
C ILE A 31 5.18 7.41 0.44
N VAL A 32 4.35 6.68 -0.33
CA VAL A 32 4.28 6.83 -1.79
C VAL A 32 3.98 8.28 -2.17
N LYS A 33 3.00 8.90 -1.51
CA LYS A 33 2.67 10.31 -1.72
C LYS A 33 3.86 11.23 -1.44
N ASN A 34 4.50 11.08 -0.29
CA ASN A 34 5.61 11.93 0.12
C ASN A 34 6.83 11.78 -0.80
N CYS A 35 7.13 10.56 -1.22
CA CYS A 35 8.20 10.28 -2.18
C CYS A 35 7.90 10.86 -3.55
N TYR A 36 6.65 10.76 -4.02
CA TYR A 36 6.25 11.39 -5.27
C TYR A 36 6.44 12.91 -5.17
N ASP A 37 5.92 13.54 -4.12
CA ASP A 37 5.95 14.99 -3.96
C ASP A 37 7.37 15.54 -3.88
N LYS A 38 8.27 14.85 -3.16
CA LYS A 38 9.69 15.24 -3.02
C LYS A 38 10.54 14.95 -4.27
N SER A 39 10.17 13.95 -5.06
CA SER A 39 10.94 13.53 -6.23
C SER A 39 11.01 14.62 -7.28
N THR A 40 12.21 15.03 -7.68
CA THR A 40 12.42 15.94 -8.82
C THR A 40 12.46 15.19 -10.14
N ASP A 41 12.88 13.93 -10.13
CA ASP A 41 12.95 13.01 -11.26
C ASP A 41 12.37 11.65 -10.82
N LEU A 42 11.16 11.31 -11.32
CA LEU A 42 10.46 10.10 -10.92
C LEU A 42 11.20 8.83 -11.34
N SER A 43 11.93 8.85 -12.47
CA SER A 43 12.68 7.68 -12.95
C SER A 43 13.86 7.34 -12.05
N LYS A 44 14.44 8.34 -11.37
CA LYS A 44 15.67 8.15 -10.58
C LYS A 44 15.46 8.13 -9.08
N THR A 45 14.53 8.94 -8.57
CA THR A 45 14.47 9.22 -7.12
C THR A 45 13.22 8.67 -6.44
N PHE A 46 12.17 8.40 -7.19
CA PHE A 46 10.90 7.95 -6.63
C PHE A 46 10.96 6.53 -6.06
N VAL A 47 11.39 5.55 -6.86
CA VAL A 47 11.47 4.14 -6.43
C VAL A 47 12.47 3.96 -5.28
N PRO A 48 13.68 4.53 -5.32
CA PRO A 48 14.59 4.46 -4.18
C PRO A 48 14.03 5.06 -2.89
N CYS A 49 13.33 6.21 -2.97
CA CYS A 49 12.69 6.83 -1.82
C CYS A 49 11.63 5.91 -1.20
N ILE A 50 10.78 5.30 -2.04
CA ILE A 50 9.76 4.36 -1.57
C ILE A 50 10.41 3.19 -0.84
N ASN A 51 11.43 2.57 -1.43
CA ASN A 51 12.11 1.42 -0.82
C ASN A 51 12.74 1.77 0.52
N GLU A 52 13.46 2.90 0.60
CA GLU A 52 14.11 3.34 1.84
C GLU A 52 13.10 3.60 2.97
N GLU A 53 11.99 4.26 2.66
CA GLU A 53 10.98 4.62 3.66
C GLU A 53 10.10 3.43 4.05
N ILE A 54 9.80 2.53 3.12
CA ILE A 54 9.02 1.31 3.42
C ILE A 54 9.79 0.36 4.33
N GLU A 55 11.10 0.23 4.17
CA GLU A 55 11.91 -0.61 5.06
C GLU A 55 11.82 -0.20 6.54
N LYS A 56 11.47 1.07 6.80
CA LYS A 56 11.26 1.61 8.16
C LYS A 56 9.92 1.23 8.76
N LEU A 57 8.97 0.72 7.97
CA LEU A 57 7.68 0.26 8.47
C LEU A 57 7.80 -1.10 9.17
N PRO A 58 7.07 -1.32 10.28
CA PRO A 58 6.94 -2.65 10.85
C PRO A 58 6.32 -3.57 9.80
N ASP A 59 6.80 -4.82 9.74
CA ASP A 59 6.26 -5.82 8.83
C ASP A 59 6.33 -5.44 7.33
N SER A 60 7.29 -4.60 6.93
CA SER A 60 7.51 -4.17 5.54
C SER A 60 7.64 -5.31 4.53
N LYS A 61 8.16 -6.47 4.95
CA LYS A 61 8.27 -7.69 4.12
C LYS A 61 6.94 -8.42 3.91
N ASN A 62 5.91 -8.04 4.65
CA ASN A 62 4.62 -8.72 4.63
C ASN A 62 3.64 -8.13 3.63
N PHE A 63 4.00 -7.08 2.87
CA PHE A 63 3.12 -6.52 1.85
C PHE A 63 3.85 -6.09 0.58
N GLN A 64 3.10 -5.95 -0.50
CA GLN A 64 3.57 -5.50 -1.80
C GLN A 64 2.83 -4.24 -2.20
N ILE A 65 3.52 -3.34 -2.92
CA ILE A 65 2.91 -2.20 -3.59
C ILE A 65 3.07 -2.39 -5.09
N ARG A 66 1.97 -2.21 -5.83
CA ARG A 66 1.92 -2.22 -7.29
C ARG A 66 1.32 -0.90 -7.76
N MET A 67 2.06 -0.22 -8.62
CA MET A 67 1.61 0.99 -9.28
C MET A 67 2.25 1.08 -10.66
N LYS A 68 1.53 1.68 -11.60
CA LYS A 68 2.02 1.92 -12.95
C LYS A 68 1.84 3.39 -13.29
N LEU A 69 2.96 4.09 -13.43
CA LEU A 69 3.00 5.43 -13.98
C LEU A 69 2.98 5.32 -15.51
N LYS A 70 2.31 6.23 -16.21
CA LYS A 70 2.38 6.26 -17.68
C LYS A 70 3.43 7.24 -18.19
N SER A 71 3.90 8.14 -17.32
CA SER A 71 4.99 9.05 -17.60
C SER A 71 5.93 9.15 -16.41
N ALA A 72 7.21 9.33 -16.70
CA ALA A 72 8.23 9.73 -15.73
C ALA A 72 8.15 11.23 -15.38
N GLU A 73 7.38 11.99 -16.14
CA GLU A 73 7.18 13.42 -15.92
C GLU A 73 6.08 13.68 -14.88
N LYS A 74 6.29 14.71 -14.07
CA LYS A 74 5.25 15.28 -13.23
C LYS A 74 4.29 16.14 -14.06
N ASP A 75 3.16 16.48 -13.44
CA ASP A 75 2.16 17.42 -13.98
C ASP A 75 1.36 16.91 -15.19
N ASN A 76 1.27 15.58 -15.35
CA ASN A 76 0.49 14.96 -16.42
C ASN A 76 -1.02 14.80 -16.09
N ASN A 77 -1.46 15.14 -14.87
CA ASN A 77 -2.86 15.08 -14.42
C ASN A 77 -3.54 13.72 -14.63
N GLU A 78 -2.78 12.62 -14.55
CA GLU A 78 -3.29 11.28 -14.80
C GLU A 78 -3.91 10.66 -13.55
N LYS A 79 -4.98 9.90 -13.77
CA LYS A 79 -5.53 9.01 -12.74
C LYS A 79 -4.88 7.64 -12.84
N ILE A 80 -4.28 7.19 -11.74
CA ILE A 80 -3.67 5.87 -11.62
C ILE A 80 -4.20 5.15 -10.38
N SER A 81 -4.10 3.82 -10.39
CA SER A 81 -4.42 2.98 -9.24
C SER A 81 -3.13 2.52 -8.55
N ILE A 82 -3.11 2.58 -7.22
CA ILE A 82 -2.11 1.94 -6.39
C ILE A 82 -2.79 0.76 -5.69
N LEU A 83 -2.26 -0.44 -5.92
CA LEU A 83 -2.74 -1.66 -5.27
C LEU A 83 -1.68 -2.14 -4.29
N MET A 84 -2.07 -2.38 -3.05
CA MET A 84 -1.24 -3.01 -2.04
C MET A 84 -1.88 -4.30 -1.56
N VAL A 85 -1.08 -5.33 -1.33
CA VAL A 85 -1.56 -6.64 -0.88
C VAL A 85 -0.65 -7.15 0.21
N ASP A 86 -1.20 -7.55 1.35
CA ASP A 86 -0.43 -8.19 2.41
C ASP A 86 -0.39 -9.72 2.27
N LYS A 87 0.49 -10.36 3.04
CA LYS A 87 0.65 -11.83 3.07
C LYS A 87 -0.60 -12.57 3.53
N THR A 88 -1.52 -11.89 4.22
CA THR A 88 -2.80 -12.47 4.67
C THR A 88 -3.87 -12.41 3.58
N GLY A 89 -3.61 -11.68 2.49
CA GLY A 89 -4.55 -11.45 1.40
C GLY A 89 -5.40 -10.20 1.58
N TYR A 90 -5.10 -9.36 2.56
CA TYR A 90 -5.74 -8.05 2.68
C TYR A 90 -5.28 -7.17 1.52
N MET A 91 -6.24 -6.74 0.69
CA MET A 91 -6.00 -5.90 -0.47
C MET A 91 -6.40 -4.47 -0.12
N TYR A 92 -5.55 -3.51 -0.47
CA TYR A 92 -5.77 -2.09 -0.26
C TYR A 92 -5.56 -1.34 -1.57
N TYR A 93 -6.61 -0.73 -2.09
CA TYR A 93 -6.59 -0.03 -3.36
C TYR A 93 -6.82 1.46 -3.16
N CYS A 94 -6.02 2.28 -3.82
CA CYS A 94 -6.18 3.73 -3.84
C CYS A 94 -6.23 4.24 -5.28
N ILE A 95 -7.18 5.13 -5.56
CA ILE A 95 -7.20 5.93 -6.78
C ILE A 95 -6.49 7.24 -6.46
N VAL A 96 -5.48 7.56 -7.25
CA VAL A 96 -4.70 8.79 -7.08
C VAL A 96 -4.61 9.55 -8.39
N THR A 97 -4.45 10.87 -8.29
CA THR A 97 -4.19 11.76 -9.42
C THR A 97 -2.76 12.26 -9.33
N THR A 98 -1.97 12.01 -10.37
CA THR A 98 -0.61 12.53 -10.53
C THR A 98 -0.66 13.98 -11.03
N GLY A 99 0.32 14.78 -10.67
CA GLY A 99 0.33 16.21 -10.95
C GLY A 99 1.68 16.81 -10.52
N LYS A 100 1.71 18.07 -10.10
CA LYS A 100 2.86 18.60 -9.34
C LYS A 100 3.06 17.85 -8.01
N THR A 101 1.95 17.42 -7.43
CA THR A 101 1.87 16.56 -6.24
C THR A 101 0.96 15.38 -6.53
N LEU A 102 1.10 14.32 -5.73
CA LEU A 102 0.20 13.17 -5.76
C LEU A 102 -1.01 13.46 -4.86
N ILE A 103 -2.21 13.38 -5.44
CA ILE A 103 -3.47 13.57 -4.73
C ILE A 103 -4.12 12.21 -4.54
N ILE A 104 -4.36 11.81 -3.29
CA ILE A 104 -5.12 10.61 -2.96
C ILE A 104 -6.60 10.95 -3.06
N ASN A 105 -7.31 10.38 -4.04
CA ASN A 105 -8.73 10.68 -4.25
C ASN A 105 -9.64 9.82 -3.37
N ALA A 106 -9.35 8.51 -3.33
CA ALA A 106 -10.10 7.54 -2.54
C ALA A 106 -9.24 6.32 -2.29
N CYS A 107 -9.42 5.69 -1.13
CA CYS A 107 -8.84 4.40 -0.80
C CYS A 107 -9.91 3.50 -0.19
N ALA A 108 -9.79 2.20 -0.42
CA ALA A 108 -10.57 1.21 0.30
C ALA A 108 -9.79 -0.10 0.42
N GLY A 109 -10.22 -0.90 1.39
CA GLY A 109 -9.58 -2.17 1.71
C GLY A 109 -10.60 -3.27 1.85
N GLU A 110 -10.22 -4.46 1.43
CA GLU A 110 -11.04 -5.65 1.47
C GLU A 110 -10.21 -6.91 1.70
N GLN A 111 -10.85 -7.96 2.21
CA GLN A 111 -10.21 -9.25 2.36
C GLN A 111 -10.26 -10.00 1.03
N GLY A 112 -9.10 -10.19 0.41
CA GLY A 112 -8.91 -11.00 -0.79
C GLY A 112 -8.27 -12.35 -0.51
N LYS A 113 -7.74 -12.97 -1.57
CA LYS A 113 -6.93 -14.20 -1.46
C LYS A 113 -5.50 -13.86 -1.02
N PRO A 114 -4.88 -14.67 -0.14
CA PRO A 114 -3.47 -14.51 0.23
C PRO A 114 -2.53 -14.55 -0.98
N LEU A 115 -1.40 -13.83 -0.89
CA LEU A 115 -0.31 -13.93 -1.86
C LEU A 115 0.28 -15.35 -1.85
N THR A 116 0.51 -15.94 -3.02
CA THR A 116 1.25 -17.21 -3.14
C THR A 116 2.76 -16.95 -3.11
N GLU A 117 3.54 -17.87 -2.53
CA GLU A 117 5.01 -17.79 -2.56
C GLU A 117 5.50 -17.63 -4.00
N GLY A 118 6.13 -16.50 -4.32
CA GLY A 118 6.66 -16.19 -5.67
C GLY A 118 6.09 -14.94 -6.34
N GLN A 119 5.06 -14.30 -5.77
CA GLN A 119 4.70 -12.94 -6.19
C GLN A 119 5.65 -11.96 -5.50
N MET A 120 6.73 -11.56 -6.17
CA MET A 120 7.62 -10.47 -5.70
C MET A 120 7.13 -9.12 -6.24
N LEU A 121 7.53 -8.03 -5.57
CA LEU A 121 7.27 -6.63 -5.94
C LEU A 121 7.38 -6.42 -7.47
N SER A 122 6.37 -5.79 -8.08
CA SER A 122 6.41 -5.28 -9.45
C SER A 122 5.93 -3.83 -9.43
N ILE A 123 6.89 -2.93 -9.64
CA ILE A 123 6.65 -1.52 -9.96
C ILE A 123 7.07 -1.39 -11.42
N ASP A 124 6.10 -1.34 -12.31
CA ASP A 124 6.37 -1.22 -13.74
C ASP A 124 6.42 0.28 -14.10
N LEU A 125 7.62 0.77 -14.38
CA LEU A 125 7.83 2.09 -14.99
C LEU A 125 7.71 1.96 -16.53
N PRO A 126 7.19 2.98 -17.24
CA PRO A 126 7.23 3.01 -18.70
C PRO A 126 8.69 3.21 -19.17
N GLU A 127 9.04 2.57 -20.29
CA GLU A 127 10.34 2.74 -20.97
C GLU A 127 10.57 4.17 -21.46
#